data_AF-A0AAN0NGK1-F1
#
_entry.id   AF-A0AAN0NGK1-F1
#
_cell.length_a   1.000
_cell.length_b   1.000
_cell.length_c   1.000
_cell.angle_alpha   90.00
_cell.angle_beta   90.00
_cell.angle_gamma   90.00
#
_symmetry.space_group_name_H-M   'P 1'
#
loop_
_entity.id
_entity.type
_entity.pdbx_description
1 polymer ?
#
loop_
_entity_poly.entity_id
_entity_poly.type
_entity_poly.pdbx_seq_one_letter_code
_entity_poly.pdbx_strand_id
1 'polypeptide(L)'
;MPDHTPNLELPFIMPAQAQKHVTHNEAIELLDMIVQLALESTGAATPPTSAMEGQAWALGASPSGGWAGQAGKIAAWRGGGWLFVTPREGWMAWVKDDAELQVYTGSAWVTLAGTGA
;
A
#
# COMPACT_ATOMS: atom_id res chain seq x y z
N MET A 1 -10.53 1.20 -18.97
CA MET A 1 -9.73 1.96 -17.99
C MET A 1 -10.58 2.03 -16.73
N PRO A 2 -10.06 1.68 -15.56
CA PRO A 2 -10.82 1.88 -14.32
C PRO A 2 -11.02 3.39 -14.11
N ASP A 3 -12.26 3.80 -13.85
CA ASP A 3 -12.61 5.20 -13.60
C ASP A 3 -12.60 5.52 -12.09
N HIS A 4 -12.33 4.52 -11.24
CA HIS A 4 -12.34 4.58 -9.78
C HIS A 4 -11.11 3.91 -9.17
N THR A 5 -10.75 4.29 -7.95
CA THR A 5 -9.69 3.63 -7.19
C THR A 5 -10.09 2.24 -6.68
N PRO A 6 -9.13 1.33 -6.47
CA PRO A 6 -9.42 -0.06 -6.10
C PRO A 6 -10.02 -0.29 -4.70
N ASN A 7 -9.64 0.50 -3.69
CA ASN A 7 -10.00 0.20 -2.30
C ASN A 7 -11.22 0.98 -1.80
N LEU A 8 -11.27 2.28 -2.10
CA LEU A 8 -12.24 3.24 -1.61
C LEU A 8 -13.20 3.73 -2.70
N GLU A 9 -13.08 3.21 -3.93
CA GLU A 9 -13.93 3.57 -5.08
C GLU A 9 -13.97 5.08 -5.38
N LEU A 10 -12.86 5.78 -5.17
CA LEU A 10 -12.77 7.23 -5.39
C LEU A 10 -12.73 7.53 -6.90
N PRO A 11 -13.53 8.48 -7.41
CA PRO A 11 -13.57 8.79 -8.82
C PRO A 11 -12.29 9.49 -9.30
N PHE A 12 -11.74 9.01 -10.41
CA PHE A 12 -10.64 9.67 -11.10
C PHE A 12 -11.12 10.84 -11.96
N ILE A 13 -10.25 11.83 -12.14
CA ILE A 13 -10.46 12.87 -13.13
C ILE A 13 -10.21 12.26 -14.52
N MET A 14 -11.16 12.44 -15.43
CA MET A 14 -11.04 11.95 -16.80
C MET A 14 -9.86 12.62 -17.55
N PRO A 15 -9.24 11.93 -18.53
CA PRO A 15 -8.18 12.49 -19.36
C PRO A 15 -8.55 13.80 -20.07
N ALA A 16 -7.55 14.49 -20.63
CA ALA A 16 -7.69 15.74 -21.39
C ALA A 16 -8.14 16.99 -20.61
N GLN A 17 -8.15 16.95 -19.27
CA GLN A 17 -8.38 18.12 -18.40
C GLN A 17 -7.07 18.90 -18.11
N ALA A 18 -6.41 19.41 -19.15
CA ALA A 18 -5.16 20.18 -19.04
C ALA A 18 -4.06 19.50 -18.21
N GLN A 19 -3.92 18.17 -18.35
CA GLN A 19 -2.95 17.32 -17.62
C GLN A 19 -3.07 17.30 -16.08
N LYS A 20 -4.01 18.04 -15.47
CA LYS A 20 -4.27 18.00 -14.02
C LYS A 20 -4.67 16.61 -13.53
N HIS A 21 -5.29 15.82 -14.39
CA HIS A 21 -5.68 14.44 -14.11
C HIS A 21 -4.49 13.57 -13.74
N VAL A 22 -3.27 13.84 -14.25
CA VAL A 22 -2.10 12.99 -13.96
C VAL A 22 -1.70 13.12 -12.49
N THR A 23 -1.27 14.31 -12.07
CA THR A 23 -0.77 14.53 -10.70
C THR A 23 -1.87 14.41 -9.64
N HIS A 24 -3.11 14.73 -9.99
CA HIS A 24 -4.22 14.60 -9.05
C HIS A 24 -4.65 13.15 -8.89
N ASN A 25 -4.74 12.36 -9.95
CA ASN A 25 -5.10 10.94 -9.83
C ASN A 25 -4.00 10.16 -9.09
N GLU A 26 -2.72 10.50 -9.29
CA GLU A 26 -1.62 9.93 -8.48
C GLU A 26 -1.81 10.21 -6.97
N ALA A 27 -2.22 11.43 -6.60
CA ALA A 27 -2.52 11.75 -5.21
C ALA A 27 -3.74 10.99 -4.68
N ILE A 28 -4.77 10.79 -5.50
CA ILE A 28 -5.96 10.00 -5.16
C ILE A 28 -5.59 8.52 -4.95
N GLU A 29 -4.75 7.94 -5.82
CA GLU A 29 -4.25 6.56 -5.65
C GLU A 29 -3.46 6.38 -4.35
N LEU A 30 -2.64 7.36 -4.00
CA LEU A 30 -1.93 7.36 -2.72
C LEU A 30 -2.90 7.42 -1.53
N LEU A 31 -3.93 8.27 -1.59
CA LEU A 31 -4.95 8.37 -0.53
C LEU A 31 -5.75 7.07 -0.38
N ASP A 32 -6.16 6.47 -1.50
CA ASP A 32 -6.86 5.18 -1.54
C ASP A 32 -6.08 4.07 -0.84
N MET A 33 -4.75 4.10 -0.98
CA MET A 33 -3.87 3.14 -0.34
C MET A 33 -3.69 3.38 1.15
N ILE A 34 -3.52 4.64 1.60
CA ILE A 34 -3.08 4.94 2.97
C ILE A 34 -4.22 5.17 3.97
N VAL A 35 -5.40 5.62 3.53
CA VAL A 35 -6.48 6.07 4.45
C VAL A 35 -7.05 4.90 5.24
N GLN A 36 -7.21 3.74 4.60
CA GLN A 36 -7.60 2.49 5.25
C GLN A 36 -6.57 1.41 4.93
N LEU A 37 -5.31 1.68 5.31
CA LEU A 37 -4.19 0.82 4.95
C LEU A 37 -4.42 -0.60 5.48
N ALA A 38 -4.54 -1.54 4.55
CA ALA A 38 -4.59 -2.97 4.83
C ALA A 38 -3.37 -3.62 4.17
N LEU A 39 -2.55 -4.26 4.98
CA LEU A 39 -1.37 -4.99 4.53
C LEU A 39 -1.70 -6.48 4.53
N GLU A 40 -1.30 -7.18 3.48
CA GLU A 40 -1.32 -8.64 3.47
C GLU A 40 -0.36 -9.16 4.55
N SER A 41 0.87 -8.63 4.58
CA SER A 41 1.86 -8.96 5.62
C SER A 41 2.89 -7.85 5.86
N THR A 42 3.62 -7.98 6.97
CA THR A 42 4.77 -7.13 7.30
C THR A 42 6.08 -7.91 7.20
N GLY A 43 7.17 -7.22 6.83
CA GLY A 43 8.49 -7.83 6.66
C GLY A 43 8.65 -8.66 5.38
N ALA A 44 7.75 -8.53 4.40
CA ALA A 44 7.78 -9.32 3.18
C ALA A 44 9.05 -9.04 2.34
N ALA A 45 9.71 -10.11 1.87
CA ALA A 45 10.98 -10.00 1.12
C ALA A 45 10.86 -10.40 -0.36
N THR A 46 9.78 -11.07 -0.74
CA THR A 46 9.56 -11.59 -2.10
C THR A 46 8.16 -11.24 -2.57
N PRO A 47 8.01 -10.65 -3.78
CA PRO A 47 6.69 -10.36 -4.32
C PRO A 47 5.87 -11.64 -4.52
N PRO A 48 4.55 -11.59 -4.34
CA PRO A 48 3.68 -12.70 -4.69
C PRO A 48 3.74 -12.96 -6.20
N THR A 49 3.52 -14.21 -6.61
CA THR A 49 3.47 -14.60 -8.03
C THR A 49 2.30 -13.97 -8.77
N SER A 50 1.20 -13.66 -8.07
CA SER A 50 0.02 -13.00 -8.61
C SER A 50 -0.55 -12.03 -7.58
N ALA A 51 -0.15 -10.76 -7.65
CA ALA A 51 -0.75 -9.69 -6.87
C ALA A 51 -2.09 -9.25 -7.49
N MET A 52 -3.08 -8.99 -6.65
CA MET A 52 -4.35 -8.39 -7.03
C MET A 52 -4.33 -6.88 -6.81
N GLU A 53 -5.11 -6.17 -7.62
CA GLU A 53 -5.25 -4.72 -7.53
C GLU A 53 -5.69 -4.30 -6.12
N GLY A 54 -5.00 -3.32 -5.54
CA GLY A 54 -5.29 -2.81 -4.20
C GLY A 54 -4.55 -3.49 -3.05
N GLN A 55 -3.95 -4.67 -3.28
CA GLN A 55 -3.16 -5.36 -2.26
C GLN A 55 -1.86 -4.61 -1.96
N ALA A 56 -1.43 -4.67 -0.69
CA ALA A 56 -0.22 -4.01 -0.22
C ALA A 56 0.57 -4.86 0.79
N TRP A 57 1.88 -4.67 0.84
CA TRP A 57 2.81 -5.35 1.72
C TRP A 57 3.78 -4.36 2.34
N ALA A 58 4.10 -4.49 3.63
CA ALA A 58 5.23 -3.78 4.21
C ALA A 58 6.50 -4.61 4.00
N LEU A 59 7.48 -4.02 3.32
CA LEU A 59 8.69 -4.71 2.90
C LEU A 59 9.71 -4.82 4.05
N GLY A 60 10.37 -5.97 4.11
CA GLY A 60 11.46 -6.23 5.04
C GLY A 60 12.76 -5.49 4.66
N ALA A 61 13.85 -5.87 5.33
CA ALA A 61 15.16 -5.22 5.17
C ALA A 61 15.87 -5.56 3.84
N SER A 62 15.49 -6.67 3.18
CA SER A 62 16.17 -7.15 1.97
C SER A 62 15.18 -7.72 0.95
N PRO A 63 14.31 -6.86 0.37
CA PRO A 63 13.38 -7.29 -0.66
C PRO A 63 14.09 -7.63 -1.97
N SER A 64 13.49 -8.51 -2.76
CA SER A 64 14.04 -9.05 -4.00
C SER A 64 13.05 -8.95 -5.17
N GLY A 65 13.50 -9.31 -6.37
CA GLY A 65 12.67 -9.27 -7.58
C GLY A 65 12.14 -7.87 -7.87
N GLY A 66 10.83 -7.75 -8.14
CA GLY A 66 10.16 -6.47 -8.39
C GLY A 66 10.20 -5.49 -7.21
N TRP A 67 10.59 -5.93 -6.02
CA TRP A 67 10.71 -5.10 -4.81
C TRP A 67 12.16 -4.73 -4.47
N ALA A 68 13.15 -5.16 -5.28
CA ALA A 68 14.56 -4.89 -5.02
C ALA A 68 14.86 -3.39 -4.86
N GLY A 69 15.62 -3.03 -3.82
CA GLY A 69 15.98 -1.64 -3.51
C GLY A 69 14.88 -0.84 -2.80
N GLN A 70 13.73 -1.44 -2.46
CA GLN A 70 12.60 -0.77 -1.80
C GLN A 70 12.46 -1.18 -0.33
N ALA A 71 13.57 -1.52 0.33
CA ALA A 71 13.55 -1.95 1.74
C ALA A 71 12.84 -0.95 2.65
N GLY A 72 12.02 -1.47 3.58
CA GLY A 72 11.27 -0.67 4.55
C GLY A 72 10.10 0.15 3.99
N LYS A 73 9.80 0.06 2.69
CA LYS A 73 8.64 0.71 2.08
C LYS A 73 7.39 -0.17 2.14
N ILE A 74 6.24 0.43 1.91
CA ILE A 74 5.02 -0.27 1.53
C ILE A 74 5.03 -0.43 0.01
N ALA A 75 4.83 -1.66 -0.47
CA ALA A 75 4.61 -1.95 -1.88
C ALA A 75 3.14 -2.29 -2.10
N ALA A 76 2.47 -1.59 -3.01
CA ALA A 76 1.09 -1.85 -3.40
C ALA A 76 0.99 -2.17 -4.89
N TRP A 77 0.12 -3.10 -5.25
CA TRP A 77 -0.14 -3.42 -6.65
C TRP A 77 -1.23 -2.50 -7.20
N ARG A 78 -0.84 -1.63 -8.14
CA ARG A 78 -1.69 -0.59 -8.74
C ARG A 78 -1.49 -0.49 -10.24
N GLY A 79 -2.56 -0.45 -11.01
CA GLY A 79 -2.51 -0.20 -12.46
C GLY A 79 -1.63 -1.19 -13.23
N GLY A 80 -1.45 -2.42 -12.72
CA GLY A 80 -0.57 -3.44 -13.30
C GLY A 80 0.93 -3.30 -12.95
N GLY A 81 1.28 -2.50 -11.94
CA GLY A 81 2.65 -2.34 -11.46
C GLY A 81 2.75 -2.13 -9.95
N TRP A 82 3.98 -1.96 -9.46
CA TRP A 82 4.25 -1.69 -8.05
C TRP A 82 4.34 -0.19 -7.77
N LEU A 83 3.45 0.28 -6.90
CA LEU A 83 3.54 1.59 -6.27
C LEU A 83 4.26 1.45 -4.92
N PHE A 84 5.29 2.25 -4.68
CA PHE A 84 6.07 2.21 -3.43
C PHE A 84 5.92 3.51 -2.64
N VAL A 85 5.67 3.37 -1.34
CA VAL A 85 5.51 4.51 -0.43
C VAL A 85 6.30 4.28 0.85
N THR A 86 7.02 5.31 1.29
CA THR A 86 7.72 5.27 2.58
C THR A 86 6.70 5.52 3.70
N PRO A 87 6.48 4.57 4.63
CA PRO A 87 5.61 4.80 5.77
C PRO A 87 6.17 5.89 6.68
N ARG A 88 5.27 6.61 7.38
CA ARG A 88 5.66 7.61 8.39
C ARG A 88 5.24 7.12 9.77
N GLU A 89 5.96 7.57 10.79
CA GLU A 89 5.62 7.29 12.18
C GLU A 89 4.15 7.61 12.47
N GLY A 90 3.48 6.72 13.20
CA GLY A 90 2.06 6.83 13.55
C GLY A 90 1.09 6.29 12.50
N TRP A 91 1.57 5.84 11.34
CA TRP A 91 0.70 5.15 10.37
C TRP A 91 0.17 3.85 10.95
N MET A 92 -1.12 3.60 10.77
CA MET A 92 -1.79 2.39 11.23
C MET A 92 -2.13 1.52 10.03
N ALA A 93 -2.04 0.21 10.19
CA ALA A 93 -2.44 -0.76 9.18
C ALA A 93 -3.08 -1.98 9.82
N TRP A 94 -4.15 -2.47 9.22
CA TRP A 94 -4.63 -3.82 9.52
C TRP A 94 -3.74 -4.82 8.77
N VAL A 95 -3.08 -5.72 9.50
CA VAL A 95 -2.22 -6.76 8.92
C VAL A 95 -3.00 -8.06 8.87
N LYS A 96 -3.29 -8.54 7.67
CA LYS A 96 -4.19 -9.68 7.44
C LYS A 96 -3.59 -11.00 7.91
N ASP A 97 -2.31 -11.24 7.63
CA ASP A 97 -1.61 -12.47 8.05
C ASP A 97 -1.58 -12.63 9.57
N ASP A 98 -1.42 -11.52 10.30
CA ASP A 98 -1.37 -11.52 11.76
C ASP A 98 -2.78 -11.41 12.39
N ALA A 99 -3.78 -10.92 11.63
CA ALA A 99 -5.10 -10.50 12.11
C ALA A 99 -5.01 -9.46 13.26
N GLU A 100 -4.13 -8.47 13.07
CA GLU A 100 -3.86 -7.44 14.07
C GLU A 100 -3.80 -6.04 13.47
N LEU A 101 -4.16 -5.05 14.28
CA LEU A 101 -3.89 -3.65 13.99
C LEU A 101 -2.46 -3.33 14.44
N GLN A 102 -1.62 -2.91 13.50
CA GLN A 102 -0.24 -2.51 13.77
C GLN A 102 -0.04 -1.02 13.50
N VAL A 103 0.90 -0.41 14.24
CA VAL A 103 1.34 0.97 14.08
C VAL A 103 2.82 1.01 13.68
N TYR A 104 3.16 1.86 12.73
CA TYR A 104 4.54 2.09 12.34
C TYR A 104 5.21 3.08 13.31
N THR A 105 6.28 2.66 13.97
CA THR A 105 7.00 3.44 15.00
C THR A 105 8.08 4.37 14.44
N GLY A 106 8.19 4.48 13.12
CA GLY A 106 9.32 5.14 12.44
C GLY A 106 10.44 4.16 12.05
N SER A 107 10.50 2.98 12.67
CA SER A 107 11.48 1.94 12.37
C SER A 107 10.87 0.55 12.09
N ALA A 108 9.74 0.24 12.71
CA ALA A 108 9.09 -1.06 12.57
C ALA A 108 7.57 -0.96 12.70
N TRP A 109 6.86 -1.96 12.18
CA TRP A 109 5.45 -2.18 12.47
C TRP A 109 5.32 -2.95 13.78
N VAL A 110 4.46 -2.48 14.68
CA VAL A 110 4.26 -3.05 16.01
C VAL A 110 2.77 -3.19 16.29
N THR A 111 2.36 -4.32 16.85
CA THR A 111 0.98 -4.59 17.25
C THR A 111 0.47 -3.60 18.28
N LEU A 112 -0.65 -2.95 17.95
CA LEU A 112 -1.41 -2.08 18.84
C LEU A 112 -2.56 -2.83 19.51
N ALA A 113 -3.24 -3.69 18.75
CA ALA A 113 -4.33 -4.54 19.24
C ALA A 113 -4.53 -5.74 18.30
N GLY A 114 -4.72 -6.93 18.88
CA GLY A 114 -5.20 -8.11 18.15
C GLY A 114 -6.71 -8.27 18.31
N THR A 115 -7.37 -8.89 17.33
CA THR A 115 -8.74 -9.39 17.55
C THR A 115 -8.68 -10.48 18.62
N GLY A 116 -9.28 -10.21 19.79
CA GLY A 116 -9.29 -11.15 20.90
C GLY A 116 -9.79 -12.53 20.47
N ALA A 117 -9.08 -13.57 20.93
CA ALA A 117 -9.40 -14.98 20.71
C ALA A 117 -10.74 -15.41 21.33
#